data_AF-A0A2N0L7X5-F1
#
_entry.id   AF-A0A2N0L7X5-F1
#
_cell.length_a   1.000
_cell.length_b   1.000
_cell.length_c   1.000
_cell.angle_alpha   90.00
_cell.angle_beta   90.00
_cell.angle_gamma   90.00
#
_symmetry.space_group_name_H-M   'P 1'
#
loop_
_entity.id
_entity.type
_entity.pdbx_description
1 polymer ?
#
loop_
_entity_poly.entity_id
_entity_poly.type
_entity_poly.pdbx_seq_one_letter_code
_entity_poly.pdbx_strand_id
1 'polypeptide(L)'
;MIEMQAGEVIGVAGGEGHLALDLGAHDGRVPPLVYANPARFWSSPSGLDQFHMVCPIDYYVPGLRAELRGRLGDFTGQTARTAEPICGEVEQDEPGTAQGNWYQRGTVGGPPYPYGSEIALVHSNFDPLLGAF
;
A
#
# COMPACT_ATOMS: atom_id res chain seq x y z
N MET A 1 -18.13 -15.84 0.68
CA MET A 1 -18.33 -14.68 -0.20
C MET A 1 -19.50 -13.90 0.36
N ILE A 2 -19.36 -12.57 0.52
CA ILE A 2 -20.44 -11.70 0.97
C ILE A 2 -20.88 -10.93 -0.27
N GLU A 3 -22.17 -10.97 -0.59
CA GLU A 3 -22.74 -10.18 -1.68
C GLU A 3 -23.08 -8.78 -1.18
N MET A 4 -22.75 -7.77 -1.98
CA MET A 4 -22.90 -6.35 -1.63
C MET A 4 -23.24 -5.56 -2.89
N GLN A 5 -24.01 -4.48 -2.74
CA GLN A 5 -24.38 -3.60 -3.85
C GLN A 5 -23.60 -2.29 -3.83
N ALA A 6 -23.33 -1.72 -5.01
CA ALA A 6 -22.73 -0.40 -5.09
C ALA A 6 -23.64 0.65 -4.45
N GLY A 7 -23.08 1.46 -3.55
CA GLY A 7 -23.83 2.46 -2.78
C GLY A 7 -24.50 1.91 -1.51
N GLU A 8 -24.40 0.60 -1.25
CA GLU A 8 -24.83 0.02 0.01
C GLU A 8 -23.98 0.58 1.16
N VAL A 9 -24.62 0.95 2.26
CA VAL A 9 -23.94 1.45 3.46
C VAL A 9 -23.41 0.27 4.25
N ILE A 10 -22.09 0.18 4.37
CA ILE A 10 -21.40 -0.98 4.96
C ILE A 10 -20.74 -0.66 6.30
N GLY A 11 -20.91 0.57 6.76
CA GLY A 11 -20.31 1.10 7.97
C GLY A 11 -20.19 2.62 7.92
N VAL A 12 -19.46 3.16 8.89
CA VAL A 12 -19.12 4.58 8.99
C VAL A 12 -17.62 4.67 9.25
N ALA A 13 -16.94 5.63 8.63
CA ALA A 13 -15.52 5.88 8.90
C ALA A 13 -15.32 6.42 10.32
N GLY A 14 -14.27 5.95 11.00
CA GLY A 14 -13.90 6.40 12.34
C GLY A 14 -14.52 5.61 13.51
N GLY A 15 -14.21 6.04 14.73
CA GLY A 15 -14.57 5.39 16.01
C GLY A 15 -13.87 6.07 17.20
N GLU A 16 -13.89 5.49 18.42
CA GLU A 16 -13.17 6.05 19.58
C GLU A 16 -11.68 6.27 19.26
N GLY A 17 -11.30 7.52 18.99
CA GLY A 17 -9.92 7.95 18.70
C GLY A 17 -9.50 7.90 17.22
N HIS A 18 -10.36 7.47 16.29
CA HIS A 18 -10.02 7.33 14.87
C HIS A 18 -10.89 8.22 13.98
N LEU A 19 -10.27 9.03 13.12
CA LEU A 19 -10.94 10.02 12.25
C LEU A 19 -10.83 9.71 10.74
N ALA A 20 -10.18 8.60 10.37
CA ALA A 20 -9.85 8.29 8.98
C ALA A 20 -10.43 6.93 8.56
N LEU A 21 -10.43 6.70 7.24
CA LEU A 21 -10.72 5.43 6.60
C LEU A 21 -9.50 5.01 5.80
N ASP A 22 -8.95 3.84 6.14
CA ASP A 22 -7.91 3.21 5.34
C ASP A 22 -8.56 2.28 4.31
N LEU A 23 -8.12 2.39 3.06
CA LEU A 23 -8.57 1.54 1.95
C LEU A 23 -7.38 0.80 1.35
N GLY A 24 -7.43 -0.52 1.38
CA GLY A 24 -6.45 -1.40 0.75
C GLY A 24 -7.14 -2.61 0.13
N ALA A 25 -6.45 -3.27 -0.81
CA ALA A 25 -6.94 -4.50 -1.42
C ALA A 25 -5.80 -5.50 -1.61
N HIS A 26 -6.14 -6.77 -1.46
CA HIS A 26 -5.32 -7.90 -1.87
C HIS A 26 -6.03 -8.63 -3.01
N ASP A 27 -5.29 -9.07 -4.01
CA ASP A 27 -5.80 -9.93 -5.08
C ASP A 27 -4.92 -11.16 -5.28
N GLY A 28 -5.31 -12.29 -4.69
CA GLY A 28 -4.61 -13.57 -4.85
C GLY A 28 -4.59 -14.14 -6.28
N ARG A 29 -5.19 -13.46 -7.27
CA ARG A 29 -5.13 -13.82 -8.70
C ARG A 29 -3.91 -13.22 -9.41
N VAL A 30 -3.26 -12.20 -8.84
CA VAL A 30 -2.05 -11.60 -9.43
C VAL A 30 -0.80 -12.39 -9.02
N PRO A 31 0.30 -12.31 -9.77
CA PRO A 31 1.58 -12.84 -9.31
C PRO A 31 2.02 -12.16 -8.00
N PRO A 32 2.72 -12.88 -7.11
CA PRO A 32 3.22 -12.30 -5.87
C PRO A 32 4.31 -11.25 -6.13
N LEU A 33 4.31 -10.20 -5.32
CA LEU A 33 5.36 -9.18 -5.20
C LEU A 33 6.69 -9.81 -4.72
N VAL A 34 7.83 -9.16 -4.98
CA VAL A 34 9.16 -9.76 -4.80
C VAL A 34 10.01 -8.96 -3.82
N TYR A 35 9.60 -9.00 -2.54
CA TYR A 35 10.38 -8.41 -1.45
C TYR A 35 11.82 -8.94 -1.38
N ALA A 36 12.77 -8.07 -1.07
CA ALA A 36 14.18 -8.44 -0.92
C ALA A 36 14.41 -9.41 0.25
N ASN A 37 13.54 -9.37 1.27
CA ASN A 37 13.54 -10.32 2.38
C ASN A 37 12.12 -10.86 2.66
N PRO A 38 11.66 -11.88 1.92
CA PRO A 38 10.30 -12.41 2.02
C PRO A 38 9.94 -12.91 3.43
N ALA A 39 10.92 -13.33 4.25
CA ALA A 39 10.68 -13.82 5.61
C ALA A 39 10.18 -12.74 6.59
N ARG A 40 10.20 -11.46 6.18
CA ARG A 40 9.64 -10.34 6.94
C ARG A 40 8.12 -10.20 6.80
N PHE A 41 7.55 -10.79 5.77
CA PHE A 41 6.16 -10.59 5.40
C PHE A 41 5.36 -11.86 5.63
N TRP A 42 4.12 -11.69 6.08
CA TRP A 42 3.22 -12.84 6.26
C TRP A 42 2.60 -13.23 4.93
N SER A 43 2.34 -14.52 4.78
CA SER A 43 1.68 -15.10 3.60
C SER A 43 0.44 -15.88 4.03
N SER A 44 -0.52 -15.98 3.13
CA SER A 44 -1.77 -16.73 3.29
C SER A 44 -1.98 -17.61 2.07
N PRO A 45 -2.40 -18.88 2.24
CA PRO A 45 -2.76 -19.74 1.12
C PRO A 45 -3.89 -19.19 0.23
N SER A 46 -4.67 -18.23 0.72
CA SER A 46 -5.73 -17.57 -0.05
C SER A 46 -5.23 -16.44 -0.97
N GLY A 47 -3.94 -16.07 -0.88
CA GLY A 47 -3.40 -14.88 -1.56
C GLY A 47 -3.99 -13.57 -1.05
N LEU A 48 -4.64 -13.58 0.13
CA LEU A 48 -5.06 -12.36 0.82
C LEU A 48 -3.97 -11.99 1.82
N ASP A 49 -2.81 -11.58 1.31
CA ASP A 49 -1.59 -11.31 2.08
C ASP A 49 -0.72 -10.21 1.45
N GLN A 50 0.39 -9.87 2.11
CA GLN A 50 1.26 -8.77 1.71
C GLN A 50 1.89 -8.96 0.33
N PHE A 51 2.02 -10.20 -0.15
CA PHE A 51 2.58 -10.49 -1.47
C PHE A 51 1.60 -10.19 -2.60
N HIS A 52 0.32 -10.00 -2.31
CA HIS A 52 -0.72 -9.80 -3.33
C HIS A 52 -1.41 -8.45 -3.17
N MET A 53 -0.73 -7.47 -2.59
CA MET A 53 -1.25 -6.11 -2.48
C MET A 53 -1.37 -5.47 -3.86
N VAL A 54 -2.49 -4.81 -4.09
CA VAL A 54 -2.82 -4.15 -5.37
C VAL A 54 -3.43 -2.79 -5.11
N CYS A 55 -3.42 -1.91 -6.12
CA CYS A 55 -4.20 -0.70 -6.01
C CYS A 55 -5.71 -1.02 -6.03
N PRO A 56 -6.48 -0.71 -4.96
CA PRO A 56 -7.91 -0.97 -4.94
C PRO A 56 -8.65 -0.17 -6.04
N ILE A 57 -8.12 1.00 -6.40
CA ILE A 57 -8.72 1.89 -7.40
C ILE A 57 -8.76 1.22 -8.80
N ASP A 58 -7.86 0.27 -9.08
CA ASP A 58 -7.80 -0.44 -10.36
C ASP A 58 -8.98 -1.40 -10.59
N TYR A 59 -9.80 -1.66 -9.58
CA TYR A 59 -10.99 -2.50 -9.70
C TYR A 59 -12.28 -1.69 -9.91
N TYR A 60 -12.21 -0.36 -9.86
CA TYR A 60 -13.35 0.50 -10.14
C TYR A 60 -13.60 0.65 -11.63
N VAL A 61 -14.86 0.90 -12.00
CA VAL A 61 -15.28 1.23 -13.37
C VAL A 61 -14.54 2.47 -13.89
N PRO A 62 -14.28 2.60 -15.21
CA PRO A 62 -13.35 3.61 -15.74
C PRO A 62 -13.60 5.06 -15.28
N GLY A 63 -14.85 5.51 -15.25
CA GLY A 63 -15.18 6.88 -14.81
C GLY A 63 -14.82 7.14 -13.34
N LEU A 64 -15.21 6.23 -12.45
CA LEU A 64 -14.92 6.35 -11.02
C LEU A 64 -13.44 6.11 -10.71
N ARG A 65 -12.78 5.20 -11.45
CA ARG A 65 -11.33 5.00 -11.38
C ARG A 65 -10.57 6.28 -11.69
N ALA A 66 -10.94 6.97 -12.77
CA ALA A 66 -10.32 8.24 -13.15
C ALA A 66 -10.55 9.33 -12.09
N GLU A 67 -11.77 9.43 -11.56
CA GLU A 67 -12.08 10.36 -10.48
C GLU A 67 -11.25 10.09 -9.22
N LEU A 68 -11.20 8.84 -8.75
CA LEU A 68 -10.45 8.45 -7.54
C LEU A 68 -8.95 8.64 -7.72
N ARG A 69 -8.40 8.27 -8.88
CA ARG A 69 -6.98 8.52 -9.22
C ARG A 69 -6.64 10.01 -9.18
N GLY A 70 -7.55 10.88 -9.64
CA GLY A 70 -7.37 12.33 -9.59
C GLY A 70 -7.33 12.92 -8.17
N ARG A 71 -7.68 12.14 -7.14
CA ARG A 71 -7.61 12.55 -5.73
C ARG A 71 -6.31 12.13 -5.03
N LEU A 72 -5.46 11.34 -5.69
CA LEU A 72 -4.19 10.91 -5.12
C LEU A 72 -3.17 12.06 -5.17
N GLY A 73 -2.41 12.22 -4.08
CA GLY A 73 -1.49 13.32 -3.92
C GLY A 73 -0.91 13.39 -2.51
N ASP A 74 -0.28 14.52 -2.19
CA ASP A 74 0.17 14.80 -0.85
C ASP A 74 -1.01 14.94 0.14
N PHE A 75 -0.70 14.91 1.44
CA PHE A 75 -1.72 15.00 2.49
C PHE A 75 -2.43 16.37 2.56
N THR A 76 -1.88 17.40 1.91
CA THR A 76 -2.45 18.75 1.86
C THR A 76 -3.44 18.93 0.71
N GLY A 77 -3.42 18.02 -0.27
CA GLY A 77 -4.17 18.12 -1.51
C GLY A 77 -3.63 19.16 -2.50
N GLN A 78 -2.44 19.71 -2.27
CA GLN A 78 -1.84 20.74 -3.14
C GLN A 78 -1.05 20.11 -4.29
N THR A 79 -0.41 18.97 -4.05
CA THR A 79 0.38 18.25 -5.05
C THR A 79 -0.33 16.97 -5.45
N ALA A 80 -0.88 16.93 -6.66
CA ALA A 80 -1.45 15.71 -7.22
C ALA A 80 -0.33 14.75 -7.67
N ARG A 81 -0.56 13.45 -7.46
CA ARG A 81 0.30 12.42 -8.04
C ARG A 81 -0.04 12.25 -9.53
N THR A 82 0.94 12.46 -10.40
CA THR A 82 0.74 12.44 -11.86
C THR A 82 1.64 11.45 -12.60
N ALA A 83 2.65 10.90 -11.94
CA ALA A 83 3.54 9.91 -12.52
C ALA A 83 3.05 8.48 -12.25
N GLU A 84 3.14 7.63 -13.27
CA GLU A 84 2.83 6.19 -13.14
C GLU A 84 3.91 5.47 -12.30
N PRO A 85 3.54 4.43 -11.52
CA PRO A 85 2.17 4.00 -11.26
C PRO A 85 1.38 5.03 -10.44
N ILE A 86 0.19 5.44 -10.90
CA ILE A 86 -0.58 6.54 -10.28
C ILE A 86 -0.98 6.21 -8.84
N CYS A 87 -1.20 4.94 -8.49
CA CYS A 87 -1.48 4.54 -7.11
C CYS A 87 -0.23 4.45 -6.21
N GLY A 88 0.95 4.73 -6.75
CA GLY A 88 2.21 4.36 -6.13
C GLY A 88 2.60 2.92 -6.46
N GLU A 89 3.84 2.61 -6.14
CA GLU A 89 4.37 1.25 -6.18
C GLU A 89 4.27 0.69 -4.75
N VAL A 90 3.57 -0.44 -4.60
CA VAL A 90 3.25 -0.98 -3.27
C VAL A 90 4.48 -1.60 -2.61
N GLU A 91 5.37 -2.18 -3.41
CA GLU A 91 6.59 -2.85 -2.99
C GLU A 91 7.75 -2.19 -3.71
N GLN A 92 8.73 -1.67 -2.96
CA GLN A 92 9.82 -0.86 -3.50
C GLN A 92 11.19 -1.43 -3.14
N ASP A 93 11.26 -2.67 -2.63
CA ASP A 93 12.52 -3.34 -2.42
C ASP A 93 13.09 -3.74 -3.78
N GLU A 94 14.38 -3.49 -4.00
CA GLU A 94 15.07 -3.87 -5.24
C GLU A 94 16.22 -4.81 -4.91
N PRO A 95 16.06 -6.15 -5.12
CA PRO A 95 17.07 -7.14 -4.78
C PRO A 95 18.45 -6.82 -5.36
N GLY A 96 19.47 -6.77 -4.49
CA GLY A 96 20.84 -6.43 -4.88
C GLY A 96 21.16 -4.94 -4.86
N THR A 97 20.21 -4.09 -4.44
CA THR A 97 20.42 -2.66 -4.21
C THR A 97 20.22 -2.29 -2.74
N ALA A 98 20.32 -0.99 -2.42
CA ALA A 98 19.98 -0.47 -1.11
C ALA A 98 18.51 -0.04 -0.96
N GLN A 99 17.72 -0.05 -2.05
CA GLN A 99 16.34 0.41 -2.03
C GLN A 99 15.43 -0.60 -1.33
N GLY A 100 14.47 -0.09 -0.55
CA GLY A 100 13.49 -0.89 0.19
C GLY A 100 13.54 -0.69 1.69
N ASN A 101 12.95 -1.65 2.40
CA ASN A 101 12.80 -1.63 3.85
C ASN A 101 14.05 -2.14 4.58
N TRP A 102 14.47 -1.41 5.61
CA TRP A 102 15.60 -1.76 6.47
C TRP A 102 15.15 -1.98 7.90
N TYR A 103 15.63 -3.08 8.47
CA TYR A 103 15.25 -3.52 9.80
C TYR A 103 16.47 -3.61 10.71
N GLN A 104 16.26 -3.35 11.99
CA GLN A 104 17.29 -3.54 13.00
C GLN A 104 17.79 -4.99 13.00
N ARG A 105 19.12 -5.17 13.05
CA ARG A 105 19.76 -6.49 13.10
C ARG A 105 19.25 -7.28 14.32
N GLY A 106 18.96 -8.56 14.10
CA GLY A 106 18.54 -9.50 15.16
C GLY A 106 17.03 -9.52 15.42
N THR A 107 16.26 -8.66 14.75
CA THR A 107 14.79 -8.74 14.77
C THR A 107 14.29 -9.77 13.74
N VAL A 108 13.13 -10.36 14.00
CA VAL A 108 12.45 -11.30 13.10
C VAL A 108 10.99 -10.91 12.93
N GLY A 109 10.39 -11.28 11.79
CA GLY A 109 9.01 -10.91 11.45
C GLY A 109 8.86 -9.41 11.15
N GLY A 110 7.63 -8.93 11.24
CA GLY A 110 7.28 -7.53 11.08
C GLY A 110 7.91 -6.62 12.15
N PRO A 111 7.84 -5.30 11.97
CA PRO A 111 8.41 -4.34 12.90
C PRO A 111 7.81 -4.52 14.31
N PRO A 112 8.65 -4.66 15.36
CA PRO A 112 8.15 -4.80 16.72
C PRO A 112 7.47 -3.51 17.18
N TYR A 113 6.40 -3.62 17.97
CA TYR A 113 5.82 -2.47 18.64
C TYR A 113 6.71 -2.02 19.82
N PRO A 114 6.91 -0.71 20.05
CA PRO A 114 6.45 0.41 19.23
C PRO A 114 7.24 0.53 17.92
N TYR A 115 6.54 0.83 16.83
CA TYR A 115 7.16 1.11 15.52
C TYR A 115 8.18 2.25 15.65
N GLY A 116 9.33 2.14 14.98
CA GLY A 116 10.32 3.23 14.98
C GLY A 116 11.79 2.79 14.93
N SER A 117 12.08 1.52 14.73
CA SER A 117 13.46 1.03 14.53
C SER A 117 13.78 0.74 13.06
N GLU A 118 12.82 1.01 12.18
CA GLU A 118 12.85 0.75 10.76
C GLU A 118 13.07 2.05 10.01
N ILE A 119 13.84 1.96 8.93
CA ILE A 119 13.96 3.02 7.93
C ILE A 119 13.63 2.42 6.57
N ALA A 120 13.24 3.26 5.63
CA ALA A 120 13.06 2.84 4.25
C ALA A 120 13.95 3.70 3.36
N LEU A 121 14.42 3.16 2.24
CA LEU A 121 15.02 3.94 1.16
C LEU A 121 14.11 3.73 -0.04
N VAL A 122 13.15 4.62 -0.23
CA VAL A 122 12.03 4.45 -1.18
C VAL A 122 11.78 5.75 -1.93
N HIS A 123 10.94 5.70 -2.95
CA HIS A 123 10.43 6.88 -3.62
C HIS A 123 9.31 7.54 -2.81
N SER A 124 9.16 8.85 -2.94
CA SER A 124 8.02 9.57 -2.37
C SER A 124 6.69 9.03 -2.92
N ASN A 125 5.70 8.95 -2.04
CA ASN A 125 4.38 8.44 -2.36
C ASN A 125 3.58 9.35 -3.30
N PHE A 126 3.95 10.62 -3.46
CA PHE A 126 3.27 11.57 -4.39
C PHE A 126 4.17 12.08 -5.53
N ASP A 127 5.50 12.03 -5.38
CA ASP A 127 6.46 12.32 -6.46
C ASP A 127 7.52 11.21 -6.54
N PRO A 128 7.35 10.22 -7.44
CA PRO A 128 8.26 9.08 -7.48
C PRO A 128 9.67 9.44 -8.00
N LEU A 129 9.91 10.66 -8.49
CA LEU A 129 11.25 11.09 -8.89
C LEU A 129 12.12 11.52 -7.70
N LEU A 130 11.52 11.66 -6.51
CA LEU A 130 12.21 12.02 -5.28
C LEU A 130 12.38 10.79 -4.39
N GLY A 131 13.60 10.60 -3.87
CA GLY A 131 13.85 9.65 -2.78
C GLY A 131 13.30 10.17 -1.45
N ALA A 132 12.84 9.25 -0.61
CA ALA A 132 12.31 9.45 0.74
C ALA A 132 12.95 8.43 1.69
N PHE A 133 13.11 8.83 2.96
CA PHE A 133 13.76 8.03 4.01
C PHE A 133 13.17 8.28 5.39
#